data_AF-A0A392NKA9-F1
#
_entry.id   AF-A0A392NKA9-F1
#
_cell.length_a   1.000
_cell.length_b   1.000
_cell.length_c   1.000
_cell.angle_alpha   90.00
_cell.angle_beta   90.00
_cell.angle_gamma   90.00
#
_symmetry.space_group_name_H-M   'P 1'
#
loop_
_entity.id
_entity.type
_entity.pdbx_description
1 polymer ?
#
loop_
_entity_poly.entity_id
_entity_poly.type
_entity_poly.pdbx_seq_one_letter_code
_entity_poly.pdbx_strand_id
1 'polypeptide(L)' 'MHCFGYSVTEFYNDQLIQGPKYQEIVNIRLGDGTTRRGQVLEVDGEKAVVQVFEGTSGIDNKFTTVQFTGE' A
#
# COMPACT_ATOMS: atom_id res chain seq x y z
N MET A 1 18.62 14.67 9.72
CA MET A 1 18.65 13.46 8.87
C MET A 1 17.28 13.29 8.23
N HIS A 2 17.03 13.93 7.10
CA HIS A 2 15.88 13.58 6.25
C HIS A 2 16.36 12.43 5.35
N CYS A 3 16.21 11.19 5.80
CA CYS A 3 16.33 10.05 4.90
C CYS A 3 15.21 10.18 3.88
N PHE A 4 15.54 10.12 2.59
CA PHE A 4 14.57 10.18 1.50
C PHE A 4 13.47 9.13 1.74
N GLY A 5 12.26 9.64 1.99
CA GLY A 5 11.17 8.97 2.71
C GLY A 5 10.37 7.99 1.88
N TYR A 6 10.97 6.85 1.54
CA TYR A 6 10.22 5.71 1.01
C TYR A 6 10.20 4.61 2.06
N SER A 7 9.02 4.37 2.61
CA SER A 7 8.79 3.28 3.57
C SER A 7 8.02 2.17 2.88
N VAL A 8 8.54 0.96 2.99
CA VAL A 8 7.94 -0.27 2.45
C VAL A 8 7.01 -0.86 3.50
N THR A 9 5.85 -1.37 3.10
CA THR A 9 4.88 -2.00 3.99
C THR A 9 4.27 -3.23 3.33
N GLU A 10 4.11 -4.28 4.13
CA GLU A 10 3.48 -5.53 3.74
C GLU A 10 1.97 -5.43 4.02
N PHE A 11 1.16 -5.60 2.97
CA PHE A 11 -0.29 -5.66 3.06
C PHE A 11 -0.75 -7.10 2.87
N TYR A 12 -1.77 -7.50 3.64
CA TYR A 12 -2.39 -8.82 3.53
C TYR A 12 -3.62 -8.76 2.62
N ASN A 13 -3.93 -9.88 1.96
CA ASN A 13 -4.99 -10.00 0.97
C ASN A 13 -6.39 -9.63 1.48
N ASP A 14 -6.63 -9.70 2.80
CA ASP A 14 -7.87 -9.22 3.43
C ASP A 14 -8.08 -7.71 3.29
N GLN A 15 -7.01 -6.94 3.09
CA GLN A 15 -7.03 -5.50 2.86
C GLN A 15 -7.08 -5.13 1.36
N LEU A 16 -7.01 -6.13 0.47
CA LEU A 16 -6.91 -5.98 -0.98
C LEU A 16 -8.28 -6.24 -1.63
N ILE A 17 -8.78 -5.26 -2.38
CA ILE A 17 -10.10 -5.37 -3.06
C ILE A 17 -10.00 -6.21 -4.35
N GLN A 18 -8.82 -6.27 -4.96
CA GLN A 18 -8.50 -7.03 -6.18
C GLN A 18 -7.08 -7.59 -6.09
N GLY A 19 -6.78 -8.61 -6.91
CA GLY A 19 -5.47 -9.27 -6.89
C GLY A 19 -4.35 -8.30 -7.29
N PRO A 20 -3.26 -8.18 -6.51
CA PRO A 20 -2.17 -7.25 -6.79
C PRO A 20 -1.37 -7.69 -8.01
N LYS A 21 -1.05 -6.77 -8.93
CA LYS A 21 -0.05 -7.01 -9.98
C LYS A 21 1.30 -6.40 -9.61
N TYR A 22 2.37 -7.05 -10.05
CA TYR A 22 3.73 -6.53 -9.92
C TYR A 22 3.87 -5.18 -10.64
N GLN A 23 4.56 -4.22 -10.02
CA GLN A 23 4.75 -2.85 -10.51
C GLN A 23 3.48 -2.01 -10.69
N GLU A 24 2.35 -2.47 -10.15
CA GLU A 24 1.10 -1.71 -10.20
C GLU A 24 1.11 -0.54 -9.23
N ILE A 25 0.47 0.56 -9.63
CA ILE A 25 0.22 1.70 -8.75
C ILE A 25 -1.03 1.42 -7.92
N VAL A 26 -0.93 1.67 -6.61
CA VAL A 26 -2.03 1.46 -5.67
C VAL A 26 -2.33 2.73 -4.91
N ASN A 27 -3.60 2.90 -4.58
CA ASN A 27 -4.09 3.96 -3.71
C ASN A 27 -4.42 3.36 -2.35
N ILE A 28 -3.73 3.83 -1.33
CA ILE A 28 -3.87 3.40 0.06
C ILE A 28 -4.75 4.42 0.76
N ARG A 29 -5.99 4.06 1.09
CA ARG A 29 -6.89 4.91 1.84
C ARG A 29 -6.76 4.62 3.32
N LEU A 30 -6.35 5.62 4.09
CA LEU A 30 -6.21 5.55 5.53
C LEU A 30 -7.55 5.74 6.24
N GLY A 31 -7.63 5.32 7.50
CA GLY A 31 -8.82 5.46 8.33
C GLY A 31 -9.21 6.91 8.64
N ASP A 32 -8.26 7.83 8.55
CA ASP A 32 -8.48 9.27 8.67
C ASP A 32 -9.10 9.91 7.41
N GLY A 33 -9.25 9.13 6.33
CA GLY A 33 -9.77 9.58 5.03
C GLY A 33 -8.71 10.10 4.07
N THR A 34 -7.44 10.18 4.49
CA THR A 34 -6.34 10.53 3.60
C THR A 34 -6.04 9.38 2.64
N THR A 35 -5.60 9.72 1.43
CA THR A 35 -5.24 8.72 0.41
C THR A 35 -3.77 8.91 0.07
N ARG A 36 -3.02 7.82 0.08
CA ARG A 36 -1.62 7.79 -0.27
C ARG A 36 -1.39 6.97 -1.52
N ARG A 37 -0.35 7.32 -2.25
CA ARG A 37 0.09 6.51 -3.40
C ARG A 37 1.21 5.57 -3.01
N GLY A 38 1.13 4.35 -3.52
CA GLY A 38 2.19 3.37 -3.42
C GLY A 38 2.37 2.58 -4.71
N GLN A 39 3.44 1.81 -4.76
CA GLN A 39 3.76 0.92 -5.85
C GLN A 39 3.99 -0.49 -5.32
N VAL A 40 3.39 -1.50 -5.96
CA VAL A 40 3.62 -2.90 -5.62
C VAL A 40 5.03 -3.30 -6.09
N LEU A 41 5.85 -3.73 -5.14
CA LEU A 41 7.18 -4.27 -5.40
C LEU A 41 7.15 -5.79 -5.55
N GLU A 42 6.33 -6.48 -4.76
CA GLU A 42 6.29 -7.94 -4.77
C GLU A 42 4.93 -8.45 -4.30
N VAL A 43 4.54 -9.63 -4.77
CA VAL A 43 3.34 -10.33 -4.32
C VAL A 43 3.73 -11.77 -4.02
N ASP A 44 3.55 -12.15 -2.76
CA ASP A 44 3.76 -13.52 -2.28
C ASP A 44 2.44 -14.08 -1.75
N GLY A 45 1.68 -14.74 -2.63
CA GLY A 45 0.42 -15.39 -2.30
C GLY A 45 -0.61 -14.45 -1.69
N GLU A 46 -0.69 -14.45 -0.35
CA GLU A 46 -1.60 -13.61 0.44
C GLU A 46 -0.98 -12.28 0.90
N LYS A 47 0.28 -12.03 0.59
CA LYS A 47 1.01 -10.81 0.97
C LYS A 47 1.41 -10.01 -0.25
N ALA A 48 1.35 -8.69 -0.13
CA ALA A 48 1.84 -7.76 -1.14
C ALA A 48 2.77 -6.75 -0.47
N VAL A 49 3.98 -6.61 -1.02
CA VAL A 49 4.95 -5.61 -0.61
C VAL A 49 4.69 -4.35 -1.41
N VAL A 50 4.35 -3.26 -0.73
CA VAL A 50 4.05 -1.97 -1.36
C VAL A 50 4.99 -0.90 -0.81
N GLN A 51 5.60 -0.15 -1.72
CA GLN A 51 6.38 1.04 -1.39
C GLN A 51 5.48 2.26 -1.35
N VAL A 52 5.43 2.96 -0.21
CA VAL A 52 4.60 4.16 -0.05
C VAL A 52 5.45 5.40 -0.23
N PHE A 53 5.04 6.28 -1.17
CA PHE A 53 5.80 7.50 -1.51
C PHE A 53 5.71 8.59 -0.45
N GLU A 54 4.58 8.66 0.25
CA GLU A 54 4.27 9.71 1.24
C GLU A 54 4.60 9.28 2.69
N GLY A 55 5.24 8.12 2.86
CA GLY A 55 5.51 7.52 4.16
C GLY A 55 4.34 6.69 4.70
N THR A 56 4.59 5.96 5.79
CA THR A 56 3.67 4.96 6.38
C THR A 56 3.03 5.42 7.69
N SER A 57 3.24 6.67 8.09
CA SER A 57 2.69 7.25 9.32
C SER A 57 1.17 7.16 9.34
N GLY A 58 0.58 6.45 10.31
CA GLY A 58 -0.88 6.32 10.42
C GLY A 58 -1.50 5.23 9.54
N ILE A 59 -0.70 4.37 8.90
CA ILE A 59 -1.23 3.11 8.34
C ILE A 59 -1.63 2.20 9.50
N ASP A 60 -2.93 1.95 9.61
CA ASP A 60 -3.51 0.99 10.55
C ASP A 60 -4.03 -0.24 9.82
N ASN A 61 -3.85 -1.41 10.43
CA ASN A 61 -4.34 -2.69 9.93
C ASN A 61 -5.87 -2.88 9.97
N LYS A 62 -6.62 -1.97 10.61
CA LYS A 62 -8.09 -2.09 10.75
C LYS A 62 -8.89 -1.21 9.82
N PHE A 63 -8.36 -0.05 9.45
CA PHE A 63 -9.09 0.98 8.71
C PHE A 63 -8.39 1.40 7.42
N THR A 64 -7.20 0.86 7.14
CA THR A 64 -6.51 1.13 5.89
C THR A 64 -7.01 0.17 4.82
N THR A 65 -7.44 0.69 3.68
CA THR A 65 -7.85 -0.11 2.53
C THR A 65 -6.97 0.18 1.34
N VAL A 66 -6.58 -0.86 0.61
CA VAL A 66 -5.73 -0.72 -0.58
C VAL A 66 -6.59 -0.93 -1.82
N GLN A 67 -6.59 0.07 -2.69
CA GLN A 67 -7.32 0.05 -3.94
C GLN A 67 -6.34 0.06 -5.12
N PHE A 68 -6.40 -1.00 -5.91
CA PHE A 68 -5.64 -1.19 -7.13
C PHE A 68 -6.22 -0.35 -8.27
N THR A 69 -5.36 0.25 -9.10
CA THR A 69 -5.82 1.04 -10.26
C THR A 69 -6.25 0.16 -11.43
N GLY A 70 -5.87 -1.13 -11.44
CA GLY A 70 -6.36 -2.13 -12.39
C GLY A 70 -5.78 -2.01 -13.80
N GLU A 71 -4.79 -1.15 -14.02
CA GLU A 71 -4.04 -1.06 -15.29
C GLU A 71 -3.14 -2.29 -15.52
#